data_AF-A0A532B0J3-F1
#
_entry.id   AF-A0A532B0J3-F1
#
_cell.length_a   1.000
_cell.length_b   1.000
_cell.length_c   1.000
_cell.angle_alpha   90.00
_cell.angle_beta   90.00
_cell.angle_gamma   90.00
#
_symmetry.space_group_name_H-M   'P 1'
#
loop_
_entity.id
_entity.type
_entity.pdbx_description
1 polymer ?
#
loop_
_entity_poly.entity_id
_entity_poly.type
_entity_poly.pdbx_seq_one_letter_code
_entity_poly.pdbx_strand_id
1 'polypeptide(L)' 'SAQVVSPADRNVLIQQNQLQMLENRLRRQQYQQQQQQYRAQDRQIPIPQRQEVPQMRPTCQLLPSGSGFVSTCR' A
#
# COMPACT_ATOMS: atom_id res chain seq x y z
N SER A 1 -15.44 1.51 -39.39
CA SER A 1 -14.29 1.90 -40.23
C SER A 1 -13.08 2.05 -39.33
N ALA A 2 -11.95 1.40 -39.67
CA ALA A 2 -10.69 1.54 -38.93
C ALA A 2 -9.84 2.64 -39.58
N GLN A 3 -9.37 3.60 -38.79
CA GLN A 3 -8.54 4.69 -39.28
C GLN A 3 -7.12 4.19 -39.51
N VAL A 4 -6.65 4.21 -40.76
CA VAL A 4 -5.27 3.88 -41.12
C VAL A 4 -4.41 5.08 -40.76
N VAL A 5 -3.73 5.01 -39.61
CA VAL A 5 -2.78 6.04 -39.17
C VAL A 5 -1.48 5.88 -39.95
N SER A 6 -1.02 6.93 -40.62
CA SER A 6 0.24 6.88 -41.37
C SER A 6 1.44 6.70 -40.41
N PRO A 7 2.57 6.13 -40.87
CA PRO A 7 3.76 5.98 -40.04
C PRO A 7 4.27 7.32 -39.46
N ALA A 8 4.13 8.41 -40.21
CA ALA A 8 4.51 9.75 -39.75
C ALA A 8 3.59 10.25 -38.63
N ASP A 9 2.27 10.08 -38.78
CA ASP A 9 1.29 10.43 -37.75
C ASP A 9 1.48 9.60 -36.48
N ARG A 10 1.86 8.33 -36.64
CA ARG A 10 2.18 7.42 -35.53
C ARG A 10 3.39 7.90 -34.74
N ASN A 11 4.44 8.37 -35.41
CA ASN A 11 5.64 8.91 -34.74
C ASN A 11 5.31 10.19 -33.96
N VAL A 12 4.49 11.08 -34.53
CA VAL A 12 4.02 12.30 -33.87
C VAL A 12 3.13 11.96 -32.66
N LEU A 13 2.29 10.92 -32.76
CA LEU A 13 1.49 10.44 -31.63
C LEU A 13 2.36 9.87 -30.50
N ILE A 14 3.38 9.09 -30.83
CA ILE A 14 4.31 8.50 -29.87
C ILE A 14 5.06 9.60 -29.13
N GLN A 15 5.57 10.61 -29.84
CA GLN A 15 6.31 11.70 -29.23
C GLN A 15 5.44 12.54 -28.27
N GLN A 16 4.20 12.84 -28.65
CA GLN A 16 3.24 13.49 -27.75
C GLN A 16 2.92 12.65 -26.51
N ASN A 17 2.75 11.34 -26.68
CA ASN A 17 2.49 10.44 -25.57
C ASN A 17 3.69 10.37 -24.60
N GLN A 18 4.92 10.34 -25.13
CA GLN A 18 6.13 10.38 -24.32
C GLN A 18 6.26 11.66 -23.50
N LEU A 19 5.96 12.82 -24.09
CA LEU A 19 5.95 14.10 -23.37
C LEU A 19 4.91 14.09 -22.24
N GLN A 20 3.68 13.64 -22.54
CA GLN A 20 2.62 13.52 -21.53
C GLN A 20 2.99 12.53 -20.41
N MET A 21 3.65 11.42 -20.74
CA MET A 21 4.15 10.46 -19.76
C MET A 21 5.20 11.08 -18.83
N LEU A 22 6.13 11.88 -19.37
CA LEU A 22 7.15 12.56 -18.59
C LEU A 22 6.54 13.57 -17.62
N GLU A 23 5.59 14.39 -18.09
CA GLU A 23 4.86 15.33 -17.23
C GLU A 23 4.09 14.61 -16.12
N ASN A 24 3.40 13.52 -16.46
CA ASN A 24 2.66 12.71 -15.49
C ASN A 24 3.61 12.08 -14.46
N ARG A 25 4.78 11.62 -14.87
CA ARG A 25 5.80 11.06 -13.97
C ARG A 25 6.28 12.13 -12.99
N LEU A 26 6.57 13.33 -13.45
CA LEU A 26 7.00 14.43 -12.61
C LEU A 26 5.91 14.82 -11.59
N ARG A 27 4.65 14.98 -12.05
CA ARG A 27 3.52 15.28 -11.15
C ARG A 27 3.34 14.21 -10.07
N ARG A 28 3.44 12.92 -10.45
CA ARG A 28 3.32 11.81 -9.49
C ARG A 28 4.47 11.81 -8.48
N GLN A 29 5.70 12.10 -8.90
CA GLN A 29 6.84 12.20 -7.98
C GLN A 29 6.64 13.34 -6.96
N GLN A 30 6.23 14.52 -7.42
CA GLN A 30 5.95 15.64 -6.52
C GLN A 30 4.85 15.31 -5.51
N TYR A 31 3.74 14.73 -5.99
CA TYR A 31 2.65 14.31 -5.11
C TYR A 31 3.08 13.26 -4.08
N GLN A 32 3.89 12.28 -4.49
CA GLN A 32 4.43 11.26 -3.59
C GLN A 32 5.30 11.87 -2.50
N GLN A 33 6.17 12.83 -2.84
CA GLN A 33 7.01 13.51 -1.85
C GLN A 33 6.16 14.29 -0.84
N GLN A 34 5.15 15.03 -1.32
CA GLN A 34 4.27 15.79 -0.44
C GLN A 34 3.49 14.88 0.53
N GLN A 35 2.98 13.74 0.04
CA GLN A 35 2.31 12.75 0.89
C GLN A 35 3.24 12.15 1.95
N GLN A 36 4.52 11.94 1.63
CA GLN A 36 5.48 11.46 2.62
C GLN A 36 5.72 12.49 3.74
N GLN A 37 5.72 13.78 3.41
CA GLN A 37 5.84 14.84 4.42
C GLN A 37 4.66 14.83 5.39
N TYR A 38 3.42 14.78 4.89
CA TYR A 38 2.24 14.68 5.76
C TYR A 38 2.27 13.44 6.64
N ARG A 39 2.66 12.29 6.06
CA ARG A 39 2.78 11.04 6.81
C ARG A 39 3.87 11.09 7.89
N ALA A 40 4.95 11.83 7.66
CA ALA A 40 5.99 12.04 8.65
C ALA A 40 5.49 12.93 9.80
N GLN A 41 4.72 13.97 9.47
CA GLN A 41 4.08 14.85 10.44
C GLN A 41 3.05 14.10 11.30
N ASP A 42 2.19 13.28 10.70
CA ASP A 42 1.19 12.51 11.43
C ASP A 42 1.81 11.45 12.36
N ARG A 43 2.92 10.82 11.95
CA ARG A 43 3.64 9.86 12.81
C ARG A 43 4.32 10.50 14.02
N GLN A 44 4.61 11.80 13.97
CA GLN A 44 5.15 12.51 15.15
C GLN A 44 4.08 12.67 16.23
N ILE A 45 2.80 12.59 15.88
CA ILE A 45 1.71 12.56 16.85
C ILE A 45 1.83 11.22 17.60
N PRO A 46 2.06 11.23 18.92
CA PRO A 46 2.17 10.00 19.69
C PRO A 46 0.93 9.14 19.47
N ILE A 47 1.13 7.88 19.07
CA ILE A 47 0.04 6.91 19.03
C ILE A 47 -0.53 6.88 20.46
N PRO A 48 -1.84 7.12 20.66
CA PRO A 48 -2.41 7.01 21.98
C PRO A 48 -2.05 5.64 22.53
N GLN A 49 -1.53 5.61 23.76
CA GLN A 49 -1.11 4.37 24.38
C GLN A 49 -2.27 3.39 24.25
N ARG A 50 -2.02 2.22 23.65
CA ARG A 50 -3.05 1.19 23.50
C ARG A 50 -3.60 0.95 24.90
N GLN A 51 -4.87 1.28 25.12
CA GLN A 51 -5.56 0.87 26.32
C GLN A 51 -5.38 -0.64 26.44
N GLU A 52 -4.86 -1.09 27.59
CA GLU A 52 -4.87 -2.51 27.92
C GLU A 52 -6.32 -2.94 28.04
N VAL A 53 -6.90 -3.39 26.94
CA VAL A 53 -8.18 -4.06 26.95
C VAL A 53 -7.98 -5.43 27.59
N PRO A 54 -8.88 -5.89 28.47
CA PRO A 54 -8.82 -7.23 29.01
C PRO A 54 -8.86 -8.24 27.86
N GLN A 55 -7.72 -8.86 27.57
CA GLN A 55 -7.67 -9.94 26.61
C GLN A 55 -8.35 -11.14 27.26
N MET A 56 -9.49 -11.55 26.72
CA MET A 56 -10.18 -12.75 27.18
C MET A 56 -9.21 -13.92 26.99
N ARG A 57 -8.78 -14.54 28.10
CA ARG A 57 -7.99 -15.77 28.01
C ARG A 57 -8.85 -16.81 27.32
N PRO A 58 -8.36 -17.51 26.28
CA PRO A 58 -9.13 -18.60 25.72
C PRO A 58 -9.42 -19.59 26.84
N THR A 59 -10.69 -19.97 27.00
CA THR A 59 -11.17 -20.93 28.00
C THR A 59 -10.45 -22.27 27.91
N CYS A 60 -9.91 -22.56 26.72
CA CYS A 60 -9.06 -23.70 26.42
C CYS A 60 -7.67 -23.24 26.02
N GLN A 61 -6.65 -23.80 26.66
CA GLN A 61 -5.25 -23.61 26.27
C GLN A 61 -4.79 -24.82 25.47
N LEU A 62 -4.15 -24.60 24.33
CA LEU A 62 -3.47 -25.65 23.57
C LEU A 62 -2.09 -25.86 24.19
N LEU A 63 -1.88 -27.00 24.84
CA LEU A 63 -0.60 -27.38 25.41
C LEU A 63 0.09 -28.39 24.49
N PRO A 64 1.40 -28.25 24.23
CA PRO A 64 2.16 -29.28 23.53
C PRO A 64 2.21 -30.55 24.38
N SER A 65 1.90 -31.69 23.77
CA SER A 65 1.94 -33.03 24.40
C SER A 65 2.57 -34.02 23.43
N GLY A 66 3.80 -34.43 23.70
CA GLY A 66 4.56 -35.33 22.82
C GLY A 66 4.76 -34.74 21.43
N SER A 67 4.25 -35.43 20.40
CA SER A 67 4.31 -35.01 18.99
C SER A 67 3.11 -34.16 18.53
N GLY A 68 2.18 -33.80 19.43
CA GLY A 68 0.96 -33.06 19.09
C GLY A 68 0.61 -31.97 20.10
N PHE A 69 -0.61 -31.43 19.96
CA PHE A 69 -1.17 -30.43 20.87
C PHE A 69 -2.48 -30.96 21.47
N VAL A 70 -2.66 -30.74 22.77
CA VAL A 70 -3.89 -31.09 23.49
C VAL A 70 -4.55 -29.81 23.96
N SER A 71 -5.84 -29.66 23.65
CA SER A 71 -6.65 -28.55 24.17
C SER A 71 -7.13 -28.90 25.58
N THR A 72 -6.65 -28.17 26.58
CA THR A 72 -7.12 -28.30 27.96
C THR A 72 -8.00 -27.10 28.31
N CYS A 73 -9.28 -27.36 28.56
CA CYS A 73 -10.23 -26.36 29.02
C CYS A 73 -10.48 -26.56 30.53
N ARG A 74 -10.67 -25.48 31.27
CA ARG A 74 -11.19 -25.53 32.64
C ARG A 74 -12.63 -25.05 32.68
#